data_AF-A0AAJ2ZD62-F1
#
_entry.id   AF-A0AAJ2ZD62-F1
#
_cell.length_a   1.000
_cell.length_b   1.000
_cell.length_c   1.000
_cell.angle_alpha   90.00
_cell.angle_beta   90.00
_cell.angle_gamma   90.00
#
_symmetry.space_group_name_H-M   'P 1'
#
loop_
_entity.id
_entity.type
_entity.pdbx_description
1 polymer ?
#
loop_
_entity_poly.entity_id
_entity_poly.type
_entity_poly.pdbx_seq_one_letter_code
_entity_poly.pdbx_strand_id
1 'polypeptide(L)'
;MTSSPFAVPGIEPRTGSANQGNVGYRGDQLAGLPAVAAVLEAFPAELIALAGPDETREEHPISRLALTEQVYVSTGSGLHWGLGFADEVGHLVQPSMGHIREDLIEKALAEQPGVASAFHYDRESFEVETSELLRADEMMARWLAAILAAHRAYARHLGRELPY
;
A
#
# COMPACT_ATOMS: atom_id res chain seq x y z
N MET A 1 -2.14 23.73 -19.86
CA MET A 1 -1.12 22.88 -19.21
C MET A 1 -1.66 21.46 -19.24
N THR A 2 -0.92 20.53 -19.82
CA THR A 2 -1.29 19.11 -19.81
C THR A 2 -0.93 18.54 -18.44
N SER A 3 -1.89 17.91 -17.77
CA SER A 3 -1.63 17.20 -16.51
C SER A 3 -0.54 16.15 -16.72
N SER A 4 0.29 15.93 -15.69
CA SER A 4 1.31 14.88 -15.73
C SER A 4 0.68 13.51 -16.03
N PRO A 5 1.31 12.65 -16.85
CA PRO A 5 0.72 11.38 -17.30
C PRO A 5 0.48 10.38 -16.16
N PHE A 6 1.20 10.53 -15.04
CA PHE A 6 1.07 9.71 -13.84
C PHE A 6 0.02 10.23 -12.84
N ALA A 7 -0.53 11.42 -13.08
CA ALA A 7 -1.60 11.99 -12.27
C ALA A 7 -2.96 11.40 -12.65
N VAL A 8 -3.89 11.37 -11.70
CA VAL A 8 -5.24 10.84 -11.92
C VAL A 8 -6.17 11.94 -12.43
N PRO A 9 -6.76 11.81 -13.64
CA PRO A 9 -7.66 12.83 -14.17
C PRO A 9 -8.87 13.08 -13.26
N GLY A 10 -9.15 14.36 -12.97
CA GLY A 10 -10.30 14.76 -12.16
C GLY A 10 -10.12 14.61 -10.65
N ILE A 11 -8.94 14.18 -10.17
CA ILE A 11 -8.63 14.05 -8.74
C ILE A 11 -7.41 14.90 -8.40
N GLU A 12 -7.61 15.90 -7.54
CA GLU A 12 -6.54 16.77 -7.07
C GLU A 12 -5.60 15.98 -6.12
N PRO A 13 -4.27 16.02 -6.33
CA PRO A 13 -3.31 15.44 -5.39
C PRO A 13 -3.44 16.06 -3.99
N ARG A 14 -3.24 15.25 -2.94
CA ARG A 14 -3.16 15.76 -1.57
C ARG A 14 -1.87 16.55 -1.32
N THR A 15 -0.79 16.14 -1.97
CA THR A 15 0.51 16.82 -1.92
C THR A 15 1.09 16.99 -3.32
N GLY A 16 1.87 18.05 -3.50
CA GLY A 16 2.42 18.41 -4.80
C GLY A 16 1.34 18.97 -5.74
N SER A 17 1.66 19.02 -7.03
CA SER A 17 0.74 19.43 -8.09
C SER A 17 1.16 18.77 -9.39
N ALA A 18 0.18 18.31 -10.18
CA ALA A 18 0.43 17.72 -11.49
C ALA A 18 1.19 18.67 -12.44
N ASN A 19 1.10 19.98 -12.23
CA ASN A 19 1.81 21.00 -13.02
C ASN A 19 3.23 21.30 -12.51
N GLN A 20 3.59 20.82 -11.30
CA GLN A 20 4.89 21.03 -10.66
C GLN A 20 5.79 19.78 -10.72
N GLY A 21 5.33 18.71 -11.37
CA GLY A 21 6.13 17.50 -11.62
C GLY A 21 6.26 16.56 -10.42
N ASN A 22 5.42 16.70 -9.39
CA ASN A 22 5.30 15.71 -8.31
C ASN A 22 3.85 15.68 -7.80
N VAL A 23 3.32 14.48 -7.56
CA VAL A 23 1.98 14.26 -7.02
C VAL A 23 2.03 13.24 -5.89
N GLY A 24 1.19 13.44 -4.87
CA GLY A 24 0.94 12.45 -3.83
C GLY A 24 -0.55 12.30 -3.57
N TYR A 25 -0.98 11.06 -3.42
CA TYR A 25 -2.37 10.67 -3.20
C TYR A 25 -2.47 9.75 -2.00
N ARG A 26 -3.55 9.90 -1.23
CA ARG A 26 -4.00 8.88 -0.28
C ARG A 26 -4.93 7.87 -0.94
N GLY A 27 -5.03 6.68 -0.35
CA GLY A 27 -5.90 5.62 -0.85
C GLY A 27 -7.37 6.04 -0.91
N ASP A 28 -7.86 6.80 0.07
CA ASP A 28 -9.25 7.26 0.16
C ASP A 28 -9.67 8.10 -1.05
N GLN A 29 -8.75 8.90 -1.59
CA GLN A 29 -8.98 9.68 -2.82
C GLN A 29 -9.20 8.80 -4.05
N LEU A 30 -8.63 7.58 -4.04
CA LEU A 30 -8.56 6.69 -5.19
C LEU A 30 -9.45 5.45 -5.04
N ALA A 31 -10.06 5.24 -3.86
CA ALA A 31 -10.79 4.02 -3.49
C ALA A 31 -11.94 3.65 -4.46
N GLY A 32 -12.58 4.65 -5.07
CA GLY A 32 -13.67 4.43 -6.04
C GLY A 32 -13.21 4.11 -7.47
N LEU A 33 -11.91 4.15 -7.76
CA LEU A 33 -11.39 3.88 -9.09
C LEU A 33 -11.30 2.38 -9.37
N PRO A 34 -11.56 1.92 -10.61
CA PRO A 34 -11.71 0.49 -10.90
C PRO A 34 -10.57 -0.41 -10.41
N ALA A 35 -9.32 0.01 -10.59
CA ALA A 35 -8.15 -0.77 -10.17
C ALA A 35 -8.06 -0.90 -8.63
N VAL A 36 -8.31 0.20 -7.91
CA VAL A 36 -8.25 0.24 -6.44
C VAL A 36 -9.44 -0.51 -5.83
N ALA A 37 -10.65 -0.24 -6.34
CA ALA A 37 -11.87 -0.90 -5.89
C ALA A 37 -11.80 -2.42 -6.05
N ALA A 38 -11.25 -2.92 -7.17
CA ALA A 38 -11.10 -4.36 -7.40
C ALA A 38 -10.21 -5.04 -6.35
N VAL A 39 -9.13 -4.36 -5.92
CA VAL A 39 -8.26 -4.87 -4.86
C VAL A 39 -8.98 -4.81 -3.51
N LEU A 40 -9.67 -3.71 -3.20
CA LEU A 40 -10.43 -3.58 -1.95
C LEU A 40 -11.54 -4.63 -1.83
N GLU A 41 -12.16 -5.06 -2.94
CA GLU A 41 -13.13 -6.16 -2.88
C GLU A 41 -12.50 -7.52 -2.50
N ALA A 42 -11.20 -7.69 -2.71
CA ALA A 42 -10.47 -8.89 -2.28
C ALA A 42 -9.97 -8.81 -0.82
N PHE A 43 -10.05 -7.63 -0.20
CA PHE A 43 -9.79 -7.46 1.23
C PHE A 43 -10.97 -7.97 2.06
N PRO A 44 -10.72 -8.49 3.28
CA PRO A 44 -11.80 -8.68 4.23
C PRO A 44 -12.46 -7.34 4.57
N ALA A 45 -13.70 -7.40 5.08
CA ALA A 45 -14.41 -6.20 5.53
C ALA A 45 -13.61 -5.42 6.59
N GLU A 46 -12.93 -6.16 7.48
CA GLU A 46 -12.03 -5.64 8.51
C GLU A 46 -10.69 -6.38 8.48
N LEU A 47 -9.60 -5.62 8.55
CA LEU A 47 -8.26 -6.14 8.82
C LEU A 47 -8.04 -6.20 10.32
N ILE A 48 -7.51 -7.33 10.77
CA ILE A 48 -7.03 -7.53 12.13
C ILE A 48 -5.50 -7.64 12.13
N ALA A 49 -4.87 -7.14 13.18
CA ALA A 49 -3.44 -7.34 13.36
C ALA A 49 -3.15 -8.82 13.65
N LEU A 50 -2.11 -9.36 13.00
CA LEU A 50 -1.72 -10.77 13.17
C LEU A 50 -0.67 -10.96 14.26
N ALA A 51 0.18 -9.95 14.44
CA ALA A 51 1.12 -9.83 15.54
C ALA A 51 1.21 -8.35 15.94
N GLY A 52 0.96 -8.07 17.22
CA GLY A 52 1.12 -6.74 17.80
C GLY A 52 2.32 -6.69 18.75
N PRO A 53 2.78 -5.48 19.13
CA PRO A 53 3.77 -5.31 20.18
C PRO A 53 3.04 -5.55 21.51
N ASP A 54 3.28 -6.74 22.07
CA ASP A 54 2.55 -7.35 23.17
C ASP A 54 1.10 -7.75 22.84
N GLU A 55 0.71 -8.96 23.28
CA GLU A 55 -0.67 -9.48 23.28
C GLU A 55 -1.68 -8.55 24.02
N THR A 56 -1.19 -7.45 24.59
CA THR A 56 -1.92 -6.49 25.43
C THR A 56 -2.28 -5.18 24.71
N ARG A 57 -1.83 -4.94 23.48
CA ARG A 57 -2.29 -3.77 22.71
C ARG A 57 -3.58 -4.14 21.99
N GLU A 58 -4.69 -3.50 22.37
CA GLU A 58 -5.96 -3.55 21.65
C GLU A 58 -5.78 -2.88 20.27
N GLU A 59 -5.14 -3.56 19.33
CA GLU A 59 -5.15 -3.13 17.94
C GLU A 59 -6.53 -3.45 17.38
N HIS A 60 -7.36 -2.41 17.32
CA HIS A 60 -8.73 -2.54 16.86
C HIS A 60 -8.77 -2.92 15.39
N PRO A 61 -9.69 -3.82 14.98
CA PRO A 61 -9.94 -4.08 13.58
C PRO A 61 -10.17 -2.77 12.81
N ILE A 62 -9.52 -2.61 11.66
CA ILE A 62 -9.74 -1.47 10.78
C ILE A 62 -10.55 -1.92 9.57
N SER A 63 -11.58 -1.16 9.18
CA SER A 63 -12.30 -1.47 7.96
C SER A 63 -11.39 -1.30 6.74
N ARG A 64 -11.63 -2.07 5.67
CA ARG A 64 -10.89 -1.92 4.40
C ARG A 64 -10.93 -0.50 3.83
N LEU A 65 -12.02 0.24 4.08
CA LEU A 65 -12.14 1.64 3.68
C LEU A 65 -11.30 2.56 4.58
N ALA A 66 -11.35 2.37 5.90
CA ALA A 66 -10.53 3.15 6.83
C ALA A 66 -9.03 2.90 6.61
N LEU A 67 -8.61 1.70 6.17
CA LEU A 67 -7.22 1.45 5.75
C LEU A 67 -6.79 2.37 4.60
N THR A 68 -7.68 2.69 3.66
CA THR A 68 -7.33 3.56 2.51
C THR A 68 -6.98 4.98 2.93
N GLU A 69 -7.49 5.44 4.08
CA GLU A 69 -7.12 6.71 4.69
C GLU A 69 -5.69 6.69 5.25
N GLN A 70 -5.13 5.51 5.50
CA GLN A 70 -3.86 5.34 6.19
C GLN A 70 -2.70 5.03 5.25
N VAL A 71 -2.94 4.87 3.95
CA VAL A 71 -1.92 4.55 2.94
C VAL A 71 -1.81 5.64 1.90
N TYR A 72 -0.60 5.84 1.38
CA TYR A 72 -0.32 6.87 0.37
C TYR A 72 0.72 6.41 -0.66
N VAL A 73 0.65 7.06 -1.84
CA VAL A 73 1.62 6.92 -2.92
C VAL A 73 2.03 8.30 -3.40
N SER A 74 3.28 8.45 -3.85
CA SER A 74 3.80 9.68 -4.42
C SER A 74 4.79 9.41 -5.55
N THR A 75 4.85 10.31 -6.53
CA THR A 75 5.82 10.20 -7.63
C THR A 75 6.02 11.55 -8.32
N GLY A 76 7.23 11.75 -8.83
CA GLY A 76 7.53 12.80 -9.80
C GLY A 76 7.71 12.31 -11.24
N SER A 77 7.63 11.00 -11.49
CA SER A 77 7.95 10.42 -12.81
C SER A 77 6.95 9.37 -13.32
N GLY A 78 6.18 8.75 -12.42
CA GLY A 78 5.39 7.56 -12.75
C GLY A 78 6.22 6.27 -12.87
N LEU A 79 7.54 6.36 -12.69
CA LEU A 79 8.49 5.24 -12.73
C LEU A 79 9.11 4.97 -11.35
N HIS A 80 9.28 6.01 -10.54
CA HIS A 80 9.83 5.93 -9.18
C HIS A 80 8.76 6.39 -8.20
N TRP A 81 8.42 5.53 -7.26
CA TRP A 81 7.29 5.71 -6.37
C TRP A 81 7.73 5.67 -4.92
N GLY A 82 7.35 6.67 -4.15
CA GLY A 82 7.35 6.60 -2.69
C GLY A 82 6.00 6.07 -2.23
N LEU A 83 6.00 5.00 -1.45
CA LEU A 83 4.82 4.42 -0.82
C LEU A 83 4.94 4.56 0.70
N GLY A 84 3.82 4.65 1.38
CA GLY A 84 3.86 4.53 2.83
C GLY A 84 2.50 4.43 3.49
N PHE A 85 2.55 4.44 4.80
CA PHE A 85 1.37 4.40 5.66
C PHE A 85 1.57 5.24 6.94
N ALA A 86 0.50 5.42 7.72
CA ALA A 86 0.53 6.11 9.00
C ALA A 86 0.99 5.17 10.13
N ASP A 87 1.78 5.68 11.09
CA ASP A 87 2.35 4.90 12.21
C ASP A 87 1.31 4.03 12.93
N GLU A 88 0.09 4.53 13.10
CA GLU A 88 -0.99 3.85 13.82
C GLU A 88 -1.45 2.52 13.19
N VAL A 89 -1.11 2.26 11.92
CA VAL A 89 -1.48 1.02 11.22
C VAL A 89 -0.29 0.11 10.90
N GLY A 90 0.88 0.34 11.50
CA GLY A 90 2.10 -0.41 11.18
C GLY A 90 1.94 -1.93 11.23
N HIS A 91 1.36 -2.48 12.29
CA HIS A 91 1.16 -3.93 12.45
C HIS A 91 0.00 -4.50 11.60
N LEU A 92 -0.88 -3.64 11.08
CA LEU A 92 -1.92 -4.03 10.12
C LEU A 92 -1.35 -4.12 8.70
N VAL A 93 -0.45 -3.18 8.35
CA VAL A 93 0.18 -3.08 7.03
C VAL A 93 1.40 -4.00 6.90
N GLN A 94 2.24 -4.06 7.93
CA GLN A 94 3.44 -4.90 8.05
C GLN A 94 3.26 -5.92 9.19
N PRO A 95 2.42 -6.94 9.00
CA PRO A 95 2.03 -7.84 10.08
C PRO A 95 3.19 -8.69 10.63
N SER A 96 4.29 -8.80 9.88
CA SER A 96 5.47 -9.57 10.27
C SER A 96 6.60 -8.73 10.85
N MET A 97 6.42 -7.41 11.01
CA MET A 97 7.48 -6.48 11.43
C MET A 97 8.10 -6.93 12.76
N GLY A 98 9.42 -7.18 12.74
CA GLY A 98 10.18 -7.61 13.93
C GLY A 98 9.98 -9.08 14.34
N HIS A 99 9.12 -9.84 13.66
CA HIS A 99 8.83 -11.24 14.01
C HIS A 99 9.52 -12.26 13.10
N ILE A 100 9.76 -11.92 11.83
CA ILE A 100 10.55 -12.74 10.90
C ILE A 100 11.59 -11.87 10.19
N ARG A 101 12.62 -12.52 9.65
CA ARG A 101 13.70 -11.83 8.93
C ARG A 101 13.28 -11.31 7.56
N GLU A 102 12.34 -11.97 6.91
CA GLU A 102 11.89 -11.63 5.55
C GLU A 102 10.90 -10.46 5.60
N ASP A 103 11.13 -9.46 4.75
CA ASP A 103 10.17 -8.40 4.53
C ASP A 103 9.11 -8.86 3.53
N LEU A 104 7.94 -9.21 4.03
CA LEU A 104 6.86 -9.73 3.20
C LEU A 104 6.24 -8.66 2.30
N ILE A 105 6.35 -7.38 2.64
CA ILE A 105 5.83 -6.29 1.82
C ILE A 105 6.79 -6.00 0.67
N GLU A 106 8.08 -5.84 0.97
CA GLU A 106 9.12 -5.64 -0.04
C GLU A 106 9.11 -6.80 -1.04
N LYS A 107 9.03 -8.04 -0.55
CA LYS A 107 8.88 -9.23 -1.39
C LYS A 107 7.63 -9.17 -2.25
N ALA A 108 6.47 -8.90 -1.65
CA ALA A 108 5.21 -8.86 -2.37
C ALA A 108 5.14 -7.73 -3.40
N LEU A 109 5.88 -6.64 -3.22
CA LEU A 109 6.08 -5.60 -4.23
C LEU A 109 6.99 -6.08 -5.36
N ALA A 110 8.16 -6.63 -5.02
CA ALA A 110 9.15 -7.10 -5.99
C ALA A 110 8.63 -8.22 -6.90
N GLU A 111 7.69 -9.03 -6.42
CA GLU A 111 7.06 -10.11 -7.20
C GLU A 111 5.99 -9.62 -8.19
N GLN A 112 5.60 -8.34 -8.17
CA GLN A 112 4.56 -7.83 -9.06
C GLN A 112 5.07 -7.58 -10.49
N PRO A 113 4.25 -7.85 -11.52
CA PRO A 113 4.64 -7.63 -12.91
C PRO A 113 5.05 -6.19 -13.20
N GLY A 114 6.25 -5.99 -13.74
CA GLY A 114 6.76 -4.66 -14.10
C GLY A 114 7.30 -3.82 -12.93
N VAL A 115 7.49 -4.41 -11.75
CA VAL A 115 8.34 -3.85 -10.70
C VAL A 115 9.78 -4.25 -10.98
N ALA A 116 10.67 -3.27 -11.13
CA ALA A 116 12.10 -3.46 -11.34
C ALA A 116 12.84 -3.65 -10.01
N SER A 117 12.44 -2.88 -8.99
CA SER A 117 12.94 -3.02 -7.63
C SER A 117 11.93 -2.49 -6.61
N ALA A 118 11.96 -3.06 -5.41
CA ALA A 118 11.25 -2.56 -4.24
C ALA A 118 12.24 -2.49 -3.07
N PHE A 119 12.12 -1.47 -2.22
CA PHE A 119 13.02 -1.25 -1.10
C PHE A 119 12.28 -0.67 0.10
N HIS A 120 12.40 -1.31 1.26
CA HIS A 120 11.93 -0.78 2.54
C HIS A 120 13.01 0.07 3.19
N TYR A 121 12.88 1.39 3.14
CA TYR A 121 13.95 2.30 3.57
C TYR A 121 13.74 2.90 4.97
N ASP A 122 12.49 2.97 5.44
CA ASP A 122 12.14 3.42 6.79
C ASP A 122 10.86 2.72 7.24
N ARG A 123 10.58 2.68 8.55
CA ARG A 123 9.50 1.90 9.20
C ARG A 123 8.16 1.93 8.46
N GLU A 124 7.77 3.09 7.95
CA GLU A 124 6.47 3.33 7.30
C GLU A 124 6.57 3.57 5.79
N SER A 125 7.77 3.47 5.22
CA SER A 125 8.06 4.00 3.89
C SER A 125 8.85 3.06 2.99
N PHE A 126 8.38 2.95 1.76
CA PHE A 126 8.96 2.10 0.71
C PHE A 126 9.23 2.91 -0.55
N GLU A 127 10.21 2.46 -1.31
CA GLU A 127 10.46 2.91 -2.68
C GLU A 127 10.22 1.77 -3.66
N VAL A 128 9.59 2.08 -4.78
CA VAL A 128 9.38 1.14 -5.88
C VAL A 128 9.79 1.78 -7.20
N GLU A 129 10.59 1.06 -7.97
CA GLU A 129 10.89 1.39 -9.36
C GLU A 129 10.09 0.45 -10.27
N THR A 130 9.44 1.01 -11.29
CA THR A 130 8.67 0.26 -12.29
C THR A 130 9.30 0.35 -13.66
N SER A 131 9.16 -0.71 -14.46
CA SER A 131 9.68 -0.76 -15.83
C SER A 131 8.84 0.03 -16.83
N GLU A 132 7.61 0.37 -16.44
CA GLU A 132 6.64 1.10 -17.26
C GLU A 132 6.02 2.22 -16.44
N LEU A 133 5.61 3.29 -17.14
CA LEU A 133 4.95 4.42 -16.51
C LEU A 133 3.58 3.97 -15.99
N LEU A 134 3.36 4.17 -14.69
CA LEU A 134 2.07 3.94 -14.06
C LEU A 134 1.40 5.27 -13.74
N ARG A 135 0.06 5.23 -13.66
CA ARG A 135 -0.71 6.24 -12.94
C ARG A 135 -0.80 5.91 -11.45
N ALA A 136 -1.08 6.93 -10.65
CA ALA A 136 -1.16 6.78 -9.20
C ALA A 136 -2.24 5.81 -8.72
N ASP A 137 -3.34 5.64 -9.44
CA ASP A 137 -4.38 4.65 -9.11
C ASP A 137 -3.93 3.21 -9.38
N GLU A 138 -3.13 3.00 -10.42
CA GLU A 138 -2.52 1.68 -10.70
C GLU A 138 -1.48 1.33 -9.63
N MET A 139 -0.63 2.29 -9.25
CA MET A 139 0.34 2.07 -8.17
C MET A 139 -0.34 1.90 -6.80
N MET A 140 -1.42 2.64 -6.51
CA MET A 140 -2.20 2.44 -5.29
C MET A 140 -2.81 1.04 -5.22
N ALA A 141 -3.34 0.53 -6.34
CA ALA A 141 -3.85 -0.84 -6.40
C ALA A 141 -2.76 -1.88 -6.13
N ARG A 142 -1.57 -1.70 -6.72
CA ARG A 142 -0.37 -2.52 -6.48
C ARG A 142 0.09 -2.48 -5.02
N TRP A 143 0.03 -1.29 -4.41
CA TRP A 143 0.38 -1.10 -3.01
C TRP A 143 -0.55 -1.88 -2.09
N LEU A 144 -1.87 -1.69 -2.23
CA LEU A 144 -2.87 -2.44 -1.47
C LEU A 144 -2.77 -3.96 -1.72
N ALA A 145 -2.47 -4.39 -2.95
CA ALA A 145 -2.28 -5.81 -3.26
C ALA A 145 -1.08 -6.41 -2.52
N ALA A 146 0.03 -5.67 -2.39
CA ALA A 146 1.19 -6.10 -1.62
C ALA A 146 0.84 -6.25 -0.13
N ILE A 147 0.10 -5.30 0.44
CA ILE A 147 -0.38 -5.35 1.84
C ILE A 147 -1.20 -6.61 2.09
N LEU A 148 -2.18 -6.90 1.22
CA LEU A 148 -2.99 -8.10 1.32
C LEU A 148 -2.17 -9.38 1.19
N ALA A 149 -1.21 -9.40 0.26
CA ALA A 149 -0.34 -10.55 0.04
C ALA A 149 0.55 -10.83 1.25
N ALA A 150 1.13 -9.79 1.87
CA ALA A 150 1.92 -9.90 3.09
C ALA A 150 1.09 -10.42 4.25
N HIS A 151 -0.14 -9.92 4.41
CA HIS A 151 -1.09 -10.39 5.44
C HIS A 151 -1.40 -11.89 5.28
N ARG A 152 -1.73 -12.32 4.06
CA ARG A 152 -1.95 -13.73 3.73
C ARG A 152 -0.71 -14.59 3.91
N ALA A 153 0.47 -14.09 3.56
CA ALA A 153 1.72 -14.81 3.73
C ALA A 153 2.04 -15.02 5.21
N TYR A 154 1.85 -13.99 6.03
CA TYR A 154 2.13 -14.08 7.45
C TYR A 154 1.12 -14.95 8.21
N ALA A 155 -0.17 -14.86 7.87
CA ALA A 155 -1.16 -15.78 8.46
C ALA A 155 -0.84 -17.25 8.17
N ARG A 156 -0.41 -17.56 6.93
CA ARG A 156 0.08 -18.90 6.56
C ARG A 156 1.31 -19.30 7.38
N HIS A 157 2.25 -18.38 7.60
CA HIS A 157 3.41 -18.61 8.46
C HIS A 157 3.01 -18.99 9.90
N LEU A 158 1.96 -18.34 10.43
CA LEU A 158 1.42 -18.64 11.76
C LEU A 158 0.53 -19.90 11.82
N GLY A 159 0.26 -20.55 10.68
CA GLY A 159 -0.69 -21.66 10.61
C GLY A 159 -2.14 -21.25 10.93
N ARG A 160 -2.48 -19.96 10.75
CA ARG A 160 -3.83 -19.43 10.99
C ARG A 160 -4.60 -19.41 9.67
N GLU A 161 -5.82 -19.93 9.69
CA GLU A 161 -6.79 -19.59 8.67
C GLU A 161 -7.24 -18.14 8.89
N LEU A 162 -7.05 -17.31 7.88
CA LEU A 162 -7.70 -16.01 7.85
C LEU A 162 -9.20 -16.24 7.66
N PRO A 163 -10.08 -15.45 8.28
CA PRO A 163 -11.54 -15.63 8.17
C PRO A 163 -12.11 -15.30 6.78
N TYR A 164 -11.30 -15.38 5.72
CA TYR A 164 -11.63 -15.00 4.35
C TYR A 164 -10.81 -15.78 3.30
#